data_AF-A0A2Z3V5C3-F1
#
_entry.id   AF-A0A2Z3V5C3-F1
#
_cell.length_a   1.000
_cell.length_b   1.000
_cell.length_c   1.000
_cell.angle_alpha   90.00
_cell.angle_beta   90.00
_cell.angle_gamma   90.00
#
_symmetry.space_group_name_H-M   'P 1'
#
loop_
_entity.id
_entity.type
_entity.pdbx_description
1 polymer ?
#
loop_
_entity_poly.entity_id
_entity_poly.type
_entity_poly.pdbx_seq_one_letter_code
_entity_poly.pdbx_strand_id
1 'polypeptide(L)'
;MIVPIVYLLDLVTKTIVLKTLEGKEPFVVIPDVLQFRVIFNSGAAFSLGAGMTIVFTIVAAVVVVAILRTARNLRSLPWAITLSLLLGGALGNLTDRVFRWPSGFGRPSPFQGHVVDFVETFPGHFAVWNVADSAIVCGGILAVFLAWRGYQIDGTRDIREEKKDG
;
A
#
# COMPACT_ATOMS: atom_id res chain seq x y z
N MET A 1 -2.20 17.85 0.46
CA MET A 1 -1.34 16.65 0.52
C MET A 1 -2.03 15.64 1.42
N ILE A 2 -2.40 14.46 0.92
CA ILE A 2 -3.27 13.50 1.64
C ILE A 2 -2.49 12.35 2.30
N VAL A 3 -1.15 12.38 2.24
CA VAL A 3 -0.26 11.35 2.82
C VAL A 3 -0.60 11.04 4.28
N PRO A 4 -0.78 12.03 5.20
CA PRO A 4 -1.07 11.72 6.60
C PRO A 4 -2.40 11.01 6.77
N ILE A 5 -3.40 11.32 5.93
CA ILE A 5 -4.73 10.72 6.00
C ILE A 5 -4.63 9.24 5.64
N VAL A 6 -4.00 8.92 4.51
CA VAL A 6 -3.80 7.53 4.06
C VAL A 6 -3.01 6.74 5.09
N TYR A 7 -1.89 7.30 5.57
CA TYR A 7 -1.03 6.67 6.56
C TYR A 7 -1.75 6.40 7.88
N LEU A 8 -2.48 7.40 8.40
CA LEU A 8 -3.21 7.24 9.67
C LEU A 8 -4.38 6.27 9.54
N LEU A 9 -5.10 6.27 8.42
CA LEU A 9 -6.17 5.30 8.18
C LEU A 9 -5.62 3.87 8.17
N ASP A 10 -4.51 3.62 7.49
CA ASP A 10 -3.84 2.31 7.50
C ASP A 10 -3.37 1.93 8.92
N LEU A 11 -2.67 2.83 9.60
CA LEU A 11 -2.15 2.58 10.94
C LEU A 11 -3.26 2.28 11.96
N VAL A 12 -4.33 3.07 11.93
CA VAL A 12 -5.48 2.93 12.85
C VAL A 12 -6.22 1.63 12.57
N THR A 13 -6.56 1.35 11.31
CA THR A 13 -7.30 0.13 10.94
C THR A 13 -6.52 -1.13 11.31
N LYS A 14 -5.22 -1.21 10.99
CA LYS A 14 -4.34 -2.30 11.40
C LYS A 14 -4.28 -2.47 12.93
N THR A 15 -4.22 -1.36 13.66
CA THR A 15 -4.18 -1.39 15.13
C THR A 15 -5.50 -1.87 15.73
N ILE A 16 -6.63 -1.51 15.14
CA ILE A 16 -7.95 -1.99 15.55
C ILE A 16 -8.03 -3.51 15.33
N VAL A 17 -7.75 -4.00 14.12
CA VAL A 17 -7.88 -5.43 13.81
C VAL A 17 -6.92 -6.31 14.61
N LEU A 18 -5.70 -5.86 14.89
CA LEU A 18 -4.80 -6.60 15.79
C LEU A 18 -5.42 -6.75 17.18
N LYS A 19 -5.95 -5.66 17.75
CA LYS A 19 -6.54 -5.71 19.09
C LYS A 19 -7.83 -6.53 19.16
N THR A 20 -8.58 -6.60 18.07
CA THR A 20 -9.92 -7.19 18.07
C THR A 20 -9.97 -8.59 17.47
N LEU A 21 -9.09 -8.94 16.53
CA LEU A 21 -9.18 -10.15 15.70
C LEU A 21 -7.89 -11.01 15.69
N GLU A 22 -6.76 -10.55 16.24
CA GLU A 22 -5.55 -11.39 16.30
C GLU A 22 -5.82 -12.68 17.09
N GLY A 23 -5.47 -13.82 16.49
CA GLY A 23 -5.67 -15.15 17.09
C GLY A 23 -7.13 -15.60 17.16
N LYS A 24 -8.06 -14.92 16.46
CA LYS A 24 -9.48 -15.28 16.41
C LYS A 24 -9.88 -15.80 15.03
N GLU A 25 -11.02 -16.47 14.99
CA GLU A 25 -11.68 -16.83 13.74
C GLU A 25 -12.04 -15.60 12.91
N PRO A 26 -12.12 -15.72 11.56
CA PRO A 26 -12.51 -14.62 10.68
C PRO A 26 -13.86 -14.01 11.07
N PHE A 27 -13.91 -12.68 11.10
CA PHE A 27 -15.15 -11.93 11.23
C PHE A 27 -15.82 -11.81 9.86
N VAL A 28 -16.83 -12.64 9.62
CA VAL A 28 -17.58 -12.66 8.35
C VAL A 28 -18.52 -11.47 8.29
N VAL A 29 -18.33 -10.60 7.28
CA VAL A 29 -19.19 -9.43 7.03
C VAL A 29 -20.28 -9.79 6.02
N ILE A 30 -19.87 -10.41 4.91
CA ILE A 30 -20.76 -10.94 3.87
C ILE A 30 -20.27 -12.36 3.55
N PRO A 31 -21.08 -13.40 3.81
CA PRO A 31 -20.70 -14.78 3.51
C PRO A 31 -20.18 -14.92 2.07
N ASP A 32 -19.07 -15.64 1.92
CA ASP A 32 -18.37 -15.92 0.65
C ASP A 32 -17.83 -14.72 -0.15
N VAL A 33 -18.03 -13.49 0.34
CA VAL A 33 -17.63 -12.26 -0.37
C VAL A 33 -16.63 -11.43 0.41
N LEU A 34 -16.87 -11.20 1.71
CA LEU A 34 -16.04 -10.30 2.51
C LEU A 34 -15.96 -10.76 3.97
N GLN A 35 -14.73 -10.94 4.44
CA GLN A 35 -14.45 -11.17 5.85
C GLN A 35 -13.18 -10.44 6.29
N PHE A 36 -13.06 -10.23 7.61
CA PHE A 36 -11.85 -9.71 8.22
C PHE A 36 -11.13 -10.79 9.03
N ARG A 37 -9.85 -10.99 8.77
CA ARG A 37 -8.99 -11.94 9.49
C ARG A 37 -7.59 -11.38 9.58
N VAL A 38 -6.84 -11.61 10.65
CA VAL A 38 -5.47 -11.11 10.72
C VAL A 38 -4.51 -12.08 10.02
N ILE A 39 -3.72 -11.55 9.08
CA ILE A 39 -2.58 -12.24 8.47
C ILE A 39 -1.33 -11.37 8.64
N PHE A 40 -0.24 -11.99 9.08
CA PHE A 40 1.08 -11.39 9.11
C PHE A 40 1.85 -11.77 7.85
N ASN A 41 1.96 -10.85 6.90
CA ASN A 41 2.58 -11.09 5.61
C ASN A 41 4.08 -10.69 5.63
N SER A 42 4.96 -11.70 5.51
CA SER A 42 6.41 -11.51 5.38
C SER A 42 6.86 -11.20 3.94
N GLY A 43 5.97 -11.42 2.98
CA GLY A 43 6.24 -11.27 1.56
C GLY A 43 5.72 -9.96 0.97
N ALA A 44 5.43 -10.02 -0.33
CA ALA A 44 4.68 -9.01 -1.07
C ALA A 44 3.21 -9.44 -1.27
N ALA A 45 2.54 -8.88 -2.29
CA ALA A 45 1.20 -9.30 -2.69
C ALA A 45 1.14 -10.82 -2.95
N PHE A 46 0.01 -11.46 -2.63
CA PHE A 46 -0.17 -12.91 -2.67
C PHE A 46 0.87 -13.71 -1.86
N SER A 47 1.48 -13.08 -0.84
CA SER A 47 2.56 -13.66 -0.03
C SER A 47 3.76 -14.14 -0.85
N LEU A 48 3.95 -13.60 -2.06
CA LEU A 48 5.11 -13.94 -2.90
C LEU A 48 6.42 -13.54 -2.21
N GLY A 49 7.38 -14.46 -2.21
CA GLY A 49 8.67 -14.26 -1.56
C GLY A 49 8.61 -14.24 -0.03
N ALA A 50 7.65 -14.94 0.59
CA ALA A 50 7.61 -15.11 2.04
C ALA A 50 8.99 -15.51 2.60
N GLY A 51 9.42 -14.82 3.66
CA GLY A 51 10.78 -14.95 4.23
C GLY A 51 11.82 -13.97 3.68
N MET A 52 11.52 -13.25 2.59
CA MET A 52 12.39 -12.20 2.01
C MET A 52 12.05 -10.81 2.57
N THR A 53 11.58 -10.73 3.81
CA THR A 53 11.07 -9.50 4.43
C THR A 53 12.03 -8.32 4.27
N ILE A 54 13.33 -8.53 4.51
CA ILE A 54 14.36 -7.50 4.40
C ILE A 54 14.42 -6.91 2.98
N VAL A 55 14.30 -7.74 1.95
CA VAL A 55 14.31 -7.28 0.55
C VAL A 55 13.11 -6.36 0.31
N PHE A 56 11.92 -6.77 0.75
CA PHE A 56 10.73 -5.93 0.60
C PHE A 56 10.79 -4.64 1.42
N THR A 57 11.39 -4.68 2.61
CA THR A 57 11.66 -3.48 3.41
C THR A 57 12.57 -2.51 2.67
N ILE A 58 13.67 -3.00 2.07
CA ILE A 58 14.59 -2.18 1.29
C ILE A 58 13.90 -1.60 0.06
N VAL A 59 13.14 -2.41 -0.69
CA VAL A 59 12.39 -1.94 -1.87
C VAL A 59 11.40 -0.85 -1.48
N ALA A 60 10.62 -1.05 -0.42
CA ALA A 60 9.67 -0.05 0.06
C ALA A 60 10.37 1.27 0.48
N ALA A 61 11.51 1.18 1.18
CA ALA A 61 12.30 2.35 1.55
C ALA A 61 12.83 3.10 0.31
N VAL A 62 13.32 2.39 -0.71
CA VAL A 62 13.77 2.97 -1.98
C VAL A 62 12.62 3.68 -2.69
N VAL A 63 11.43 3.08 -2.75
CA VAL A 63 10.23 3.68 -3.35
C VAL A 63 9.84 4.96 -2.62
N VAL A 64 9.84 4.97 -1.28
CA VAL A 64 9.58 6.17 -0.48
C VAL A 64 10.56 7.29 -0.83
N VAL A 65 11.86 6.99 -0.87
CA VAL A 65 12.89 7.99 -1.22
C VAL A 65 12.71 8.49 -2.66
N ALA A 66 12.40 7.61 -3.60
CA ALA A 66 12.15 7.97 -4.99
C ALA A 66 10.94 8.92 -5.11
N ILE A 67 9.82 8.62 -4.46
CA ILE A 67 8.63 9.48 -4.46
C ILE A 67 8.93 10.85 -3.84
N LEU A 68 9.63 10.89 -2.70
CA LEU A 68 10.02 12.15 -2.06
C LEU A 68 10.91 13.02 -2.96
N ARG A 69 11.83 12.39 -3.72
CA ARG A 69 12.66 13.10 -4.70
C ARG A 69 11.82 13.65 -5.86
N THR A 70 10.93 12.83 -6.43
CA THR A 70 10.05 13.24 -7.53
C THR A 70 9.10 14.35 -7.12
N ALA A 71 8.59 14.31 -5.88
CA ALA A 71 7.67 15.30 -5.35
C ALA A 71 8.27 16.73 -5.26
N ARG A 72 9.60 16.88 -5.33
CA ARG A 72 10.26 18.20 -5.33
C ARG A 72 9.93 19.06 -6.55
N ASN A 73 9.61 18.43 -7.68
CA ASN A 73 9.30 19.10 -8.94
C ASN A 73 7.80 19.04 -9.28
N LEU A 74 6.98 18.60 -8.33
CA LEU A 74 5.57 18.36 -8.53
C LEU A 74 4.78 19.67 -8.61
N ARG A 75 4.11 19.89 -9.74
CA ARG A 75 3.21 21.04 -9.95
C ARG A 75 1.83 20.64 -10.47
N SER A 76 1.64 19.36 -10.79
CA SER A 76 0.36 18.79 -11.23
C SER A 76 -0.45 18.28 -10.04
N LEU A 77 -1.68 18.79 -9.85
CA LEU A 77 -2.58 18.33 -8.77
C LEU A 77 -2.93 16.84 -8.90
N PRO A 78 -3.28 16.29 -10.09
CA PRO A 78 -3.52 14.85 -10.24
C PRO A 78 -2.30 14.00 -9.86
N TRP A 79 -1.08 14.41 -10.24
CA TRP A 79 0.13 13.73 -9.81
C TRP A 79 0.40 13.91 -8.31
N ALA A 80 -0.04 15.03 -7.70
CA ALA A 80 0.07 15.24 -6.26
C ALA A 80 -0.78 14.26 -5.47
N ILE A 81 -2.00 13.99 -5.94
CA ILE A 81 -2.89 12.97 -5.38
C ILE A 81 -2.26 11.59 -5.57
N THR A 82 -1.82 11.28 -6.78
CA THR A 82 -1.14 10.03 -7.15
C THR A 82 0.04 9.71 -6.22
N LEU A 83 1.00 10.64 -6.13
CA LEU A 83 2.19 10.46 -5.29
C LEU A 83 1.83 10.44 -3.80
N SER A 84 0.76 11.14 -3.38
CA SER A 84 0.31 11.08 -1.98
C SER A 84 -0.27 9.72 -1.61
N LEU A 85 -1.04 9.09 -2.50
CA LEU A 85 -1.58 7.74 -2.31
C LEU A 85 -0.45 6.70 -2.23
N LEU A 86 0.47 6.74 -3.20
CA LEU A 86 1.62 5.84 -3.26
C LEU A 86 2.53 5.99 -2.04
N LEU A 87 2.84 7.23 -1.65
CA LEU A 87 3.69 7.50 -0.49
C LEU A 87 3.02 7.09 0.82
N GLY A 88 1.73 7.41 1.00
CA GLY A 88 0.97 7.04 2.19
C GLY A 88 0.89 5.53 2.38
N GLY A 89 0.57 4.78 1.32
CA GLY A 89 0.53 3.33 1.37
C GLY A 89 1.92 2.70 1.56
N ALA A 90 2.94 3.19 0.85
CA ALA A 90 4.31 2.71 1.02
C ALA A 90 4.83 2.92 2.45
N LEU A 91 4.53 4.09 3.06
CA LEU A 91 4.89 4.37 4.45
C LEU A 91 4.13 3.46 5.43
N GLY A 92 2.83 3.22 5.24
CA GLY A 92 2.06 2.32 6.11
C GLY A 92 2.63 0.90 6.14
N ASN A 93 2.89 0.34 4.96
CA ASN A 93 3.48 -0.99 4.82
C ASN A 93 4.96 -1.06 5.24
N LEU A 94 5.73 0.03 5.10
CA LEU A 94 7.10 0.10 5.59
C LEU A 94 7.14 0.18 7.13
N THR A 95 6.26 0.96 7.75
CA THR A 95 6.12 1.04 9.21
C THR A 95 5.91 -0.35 9.81
N ASP A 96 5.03 -1.16 9.23
CA ASP A 96 4.82 -2.53 9.68
C ASP A 96 6.09 -3.38 9.57
N ARG A 97 6.79 -3.30 8.44
CA ARG A 97 8.03 -4.05 8.23
C ARG A 97 9.16 -3.65 9.17
N VAL A 98 9.14 -2.42 9.68
CA VAL A 98 10.15 -1.95 10.64
C VAL A 98 9.75 -2.28 12.08
N PHE A 99 8.47 -2.14 12.44
CA PHE A 99 8.02 -2.10 13.83
C PHE A 99 7.02 -3.18 14.24
N ARG A 100 6.29 -3.79 13.30
CA ARG A 100 5.27 -4.81 13.62
C ARG A 100 5.85 -6.21 13.57
N TRP A 101 6.22 -6.69 14.75
CA TRP A 101 6.65 -8.05 14.96
C TRP A 101 5.45 -8.94 15.34
N PRO A 102 5.18 -10.04 14.62
CA PRO A 102 4.12 -10.97 14.99
C PRO A 102 4.37 -11.54 16.38
N SER A 103 3.31 -11.63 17.18
CA SER A 103 3.38 -12.28 18.48
C SER A 103 3.74 -13.77 18.29
N GLY A 104 4.69 -14.27 19.11
CA GLY A 104 5.11 -15.68 19.07
C GLY A 104 6.16 -16.06 18.01
N PHE A 105 6.64 -15.12 17.18
CA PHE A 105 7.59 -15.44 16.11
C PHE A 105 9.02 -14.99 16.44
N GLY A 106 9.87 -15.79 17.08
CA GLY A 106 11.29 -15.44 17.29
C GLY A 106 11.55 -14.13 18.06
N ARG A 107 12.81 -13.64 18.02
CA ARG A 107 13.20 -12.38 18.68
C ARG A 107 12.93 -11.18 17.77
N PRO A 108 12.34 -10.09 18.27
CA PRO A 108 12.16 -8.86 17.50
C PRO A 108 13.46 -8.41 16.85
N SER A 109 13.45 -8.28 15.53
CA SER A 109 14.56 -7.74 14.75
C SER A 109 14.08 -6.57 13.90
N PRO A 110 14.76 -5.41 13.95
CA PRO A 110 14.44 -4.29 13.07
C PRO A 110 14.43 -4.75 11.60
N PHE A 111 13.51 -4.18 10.80
CA PHE A 111 13.38 -4.44 9.35
C PHE A 111 12.89 -5.83 8.93
N GLN A 112 12.55 -6.67 9.91
CA GLN A 112 12.01 -8.02 9.71
C GLN A 112 10.55 -8.18 10.18
N GLY A 113 9.87 -7.06 10.44
CA GLY A 113 8.45 -7.03 10.76
C GLY A 113 7.57 -7.48 9.58
N HIS A 114 6.32 -7.79 9.87
CA HIS A 114 5.37 -8.31 8.88
C HIS A 114 4.26 -7.28 8.65
N VAL A 115 3.81 -7.17 7.41
CA VAL A 115 2.65 -6.34 7.07
C VAL A 115 1.41 -6.99 7.65
N VAL A 116 0.55 -6.19 8.28
CA VAL A 116 -0.74 -6.67 8.79
C VAL A 116 -1.78 -6.56 7.69
N ASP A 117 -2.13 -7.69 7.10
CA ASP A 117 -3.20 -7.81 6.13
C ASP A 117 -4.47 -8.27 6.84
N PHE A 118 -5.61 -7.68 6.49
CA PHE A 118 -6.84 -7.96 7.23
C PHE A 118 -8.14 -7.99 6.45
N VAL A 119 -8.17 -7.50 5.22
CA VAL A 119 -9.34 -7.53 4.36
C VAL A 119 -9.23 -8.72 3.41
N GLU A 120 -10.11 -9.69 3.56
CA GLU A 120 -10.20 -10.84 2.66
C GLU A 120 -11.50 -10.76 1.85
N THR A 121 -11.35 -10.50 0.56
CA THR A 121 -12.43 -10.54 -0.43
C THR A 121 -12.41 -11.86 -1.17
N PHE A 122 -13.55 -12.50 -1.36
CA PHE A 122 -13.67 -13.86 -1.94
C PHE A 122 -12.72 -14.85 -1.23
N PRO A 123 -13.04 -15.26 0.01
CA PRO A 123 -12.13 -16.03 0.86
C PRO A 123 -11.54 -17.25 0.15
N GLY A 124 -10.20 -17.39 0.23
CA GLY A 124 -9.46 -18.44 -0.47
C GLY A 124 -9.20 -18.23 -1.97
N HIS A 125 -9.77 -17.19 -2.59
CA HIS A 125 -9.61 -16.90 -4.03
C HIS A 125 -8.79 -15.64 -4.34
N PHE A 126 -8.68 -14.71 -3.39
CA PHE A 126 -7.89 -13.49 -3.54
C PHE A 126 -6.92 -13.31 -2.37
N ALA A 127 -5.86 -12.53 -2.58
CA ALA A 127 -4.95 -12.18 -1.50
C ALA A 127 -5.69 -11.40 -0.40
N VAL A 128 -5.27 -11.56 0.85
CA VAL A 128 -5.68 -10.65 1.92
C VAL A 128 -4.87 -9.38 1.80
N TRP A 129 -5.51 -8.23 1.98
CA TRP A 129 -4.92 -6.92 1.75
C TRP A 129 -5.27 -5.93 2.87
N ASN A 130 -4.70 -4.73 2.81
CA ASN A 130 -4.95 -3.66 3.77
C ASN A 130 -5.21 -2.30 3.07
N VAL A 131 -5.43 -1.26 3.88
CA VAL A 131 -5.72 0.09 3.37
C VAL A 131 -4.52 0.69 2.62
N ALA A 132 -3.29 0.44 3.07
CA ALA A 132 -2.09 0.83 2.34
C ALA A 132 -2.01 0.18 0.94
N ASP A 133 -2.38 -1.10 0.79
CA ASP A 133 -2.41 -1.76 -0.52
C ASP A 133 -3.46 -1.14 -1.44
N SER A 134 -4.65 -0.84 -0.92
CA SER A 134 -5.69 -0.11 -1.66
C SER A 134 -5.19 1.25 -2.15
N ALA A 135 -4.48 2.00 -1.31
CA ALA A 135 -3.90 3.28 -1.70
C ALA A 135 -2.84 3.11 -2.79
N ILE A 136 -1.98 2.09 -2.70
CA ILE A 136 -0.98 1.78 -3.72
C ILE A 136 -1.64 1.42 -5.05
N VAL A 137 -2.67 0.56 -5.04
CA VAL A 137 -3.39 0.16 -6.25
C VAL A 137 -4.09 1.36 -6.90
N CYS A 138 -4.85 2.15 -6.13
CA CYS A 138 -5.53 3.34 -6.65
C CYS A 138 -4.53 4.38 -7.18
N GLY A 139 -3.41 4.60 -6.47
CA GLY A 139 -2.33 5.46 -6.93
C GLY A 139 -1.69 4.95 -8.22
N GLY A 140 -1.43 3.65 -8.33
CA GLY A 140 -0.89 3.03 -9.53
C GLY A 140 -1.82 3.17 -10.74
N ILE A 141 -3.12 2.90 -10.57
CA ILE A 141 -4.13 3.07 -11.62
C ILE A 141 -4.17 4.53 -12.08
N LEU A 142 -4.17 5.48 -11.14
CA LEU A 142 -4.17 6.90 -11.48
C LEU A 142 -2.88 7.32 -12.21
N ALA A 143 -1.72 6.82 -11.79
CA ALA A 143 -0.44 7.08 -12.45
C ALA A 143 -0.46 6.60 -13.91
N VAL A 144 -0.93 5.38 -14.14
CA VAL A 144 -1.07 4.80 -15.50
C VAL A 144 -2.05 5.63 -16.34
N PHE A 145 -3.19 6.00 -15.78
CA PHE A 145 -4.17 6.83 -16.47
C PHE A 145 -3.63 8.21 -16.85
N LEU A 146 -2.90 8.88 -15.95
CA LEU A 146 -2.29 10.18 -16.21
C LEU A 146 -1.19 10.11 -17.25
N ALA A 147 -0.34 9.08 -17.17
CA ALA A 147 0.70 8.83 -18.16
C ALA A 147 0.09 8.56 -19.55
N TRP A 148 -0.98 7.75 -19.61
CA TRP A 148 -1.70 7.47 -20.85
C TRP A 148 -2.34 8.72 -21.45
N ARG A 149 -2.83 9.65 -20.63
CA ARG A 149 -3.38 10.93 -21.08
C ARG A 149 -2.33 12.03 -21.30
N GLY A 150 -1.04 11.68 -21.28
CA GLY A 150 0.06 12.62 -21.52
C GLY A 150 0.25 13.70 -20.44
N TYR A 151 -0.32 13.55 -19.24
CA TYR A 151 -0.11 14.49 -18.15
C TYR A 151 1.26 14.29 -17.52
N GLN A 152 2.05 15.35 -17.50
CA GLN A 152 3.36 15.37 -16.88
C GLN A 152 3.29 15.77 -15.40
N ILE A 153 4.31 15.36 -14.64
CA ILE A 153 4.42 15.62 -13.19
C ILE A 153 4.54 17.12 -12.89
N ASP A 154 5.12 17.88 -13.83
CA ASP A 154 5.28 19.34 -13.77
C ASP A 154 4.02 20.12 -14.19
N GLY A 155 2.91 19.44 -14.51
CA GLY A 155 1.65 20.08 -14.89
C GLY A 155 1.50 20.34 -16.39
N THR A 156 2.52 20.09 -17.20
CA THR A 156 2.41 20.16 -18.66
C THR A 156 1.62 18.97 -19.22
N ARG A 157 1.09 19.12 -20.44
CA ARG A 157 0.49 18.03 -21.20
C ARG A 157 1.25 17.85 -22.50
N ASP A 158 1.45 16.61 -22.92
CA ASP A 158 2.09 16.31 -24.19
C ASP A 158 1.09 16.58 -25.34
N ILE A 159 1.27 17.69 -26.06
CA ILE A 159 0.33 18.22 -27.07
C ILE A 159 0.25 17.30 -28.33
N ARG A 160 1.06 16.24 -28.41
CA ARG A 160 1.10 15.35 -29.59
C ARG A 160 -0.14 14.46 -29.76
N GLU A 161 -0.92 14.19 -28.71
CA GLU A 161 -2.11 13.34 -28.84
C GLU A 161 -3.37 14.11 -29.28
N GLU A 162 -3.52 15.39 -28.92
CA GLU A 162 -4.68 16.21 -29.35
C GLU A 162 -4.78 16.37 -30.88
N LYS A 163 -3.66 16.21 -31.61
CA LYS A 163 -3.65 16.27 -33.08
C LYS A 163 -4.02 14.95 -33.79
N LYS A 164 -4.13 13.83 -33.08
CA LYS A 164 -4.51 12.53 -33.68
C LYS A 164 -6.01 12.27 -33.64
N ASP A 165 -6.74 12.94 -32.77
CA ASP A 165 -8.17 12.71 -32.52
C ASP A 165 -9.09 13.87 -33.00
N GLY A 166 -8.54 14.87 -33.70
CA GLY A 166 -9.27 16.00 -34.29
C GLY A 166 -9.14 16.04 -35.81
#